data_AF-A0A414WPY6-F1
#
_entry.id   AF-A0A414WPY6-F1
#
_cell.length_a   1.000
_cell.length_b   1.000
_cell.length_c   1.000
_cell.angle_alpha   90.00
_cell.angle_beta   90.00
_cell.angle_gamma   90.00
#
_symmetry.space_group_name_H-M   'P 1'
#
loop_
_entity.id
_entity.type
_entity.pdbx_description
1 polymer ?
#
loop_
_entity_poly.entity_id
_entity_poly.type
_entity_poly.pdbx_seq_one_letter_code
_entity_poly.pdbx_strand_id
1 'polypeptide(L)'
;MHLSYIPQWQKSQNIRRPFVLPCWMTNPLHSLFIEDRVLFIHTPQDLPEDVEAAIINEIAVFNRTKTIMYSQCEGGVAVIKRLMVQLSKVEDFAQSNMQLSKDFKRFTDSVKAIEKAPLYINDRQLSVAELVDNIKQVVSSTENERKRYRIVIIDDFMSLKGMIQTGIIDRAAASKLKGTLKLLATEFSVSFVIMSRKPLKETFPINALQKAFVTINGKEYIVEIIMTD
;
A
#
# COMPACT_ATOMS: atom_id res chain seq x y z
N MET A 1 -20.20 16.57 16.25
CA MET A 1 -20.85 15.25 16.34
C MET A 1 -20.15 14.35 15.33
N HIS A 2 -19.11 13.61 15.76
CA HIS A 2 -18.35 12.70 14.89
C HIS A 2 -19.02 11.33 14.96
N LEU A 3 -19.75 10.95 13.91
CA LEU A 3 -20.28 9.61 13.75
C LEU A 3 -19.24 8.78 13.00
N SER A 4 -18.45 8.02 13.77
CA SER A 4 -17.66 6.92 13.23
C SER A 4 -18.61 5.76 12.95
N TYR A 5 -18.93 5.52 11.68
CA TYR A 5 -19.66 4.31 11.28
C TYR A 5 -18.77 3.10 11.50
N ILE A 6 -19.08 2.33 12.54
CA ILE A 6 -18.51 1.01 12.79
C ILE A 6 -19.28 0.05 11.86
N PRO A 7 -18.61 -0.62 10.90
CA PRO A 7 -19.26 -1.66 10.11
C PRO A 7 -19.85 -2.72 11.06
N GLN A 8 -21.11 -3.10 10.84
CA GLN A 8 -21.89 -3.95 11.75
C GLN A 8 -21.29 -5.35 12.04
N TRP A 9 -20.18 -5.71 11.41
CA TRP A 9 -19.45 -6.96 11.60
C TRP A 9 -18.46 -6.90 12.78
N GLN A 10 -18.15 -5.72 13.34
CA GLN A 10 -17.33 -5.57 14.56
C GLN A 10 -18.10 -5.78 15.87
N LYS A 11 -19.39 -6.17 15.82
CA LYS A 11 -20.17 -6.43 17.06
C LYS A 11 -19.74 -7.69 17.81
N SER A 12 -18.89 -8.54 17.25
CA SER A 12 -18.35 -9.72 17.94
C SER A 12 -16.83 -9.70 17.99
N GLN A 13 -16.25 -8.87 18.86
CA GLN A 13 -15.10 -9.24 19.69
C GLN A 13 -14.74 -8.08 20.62
N ASN A 14 -14.84 -8.33 21.93
CA ASN A 14 -14.44 -7.44 23.00
C ASN A 14 -12.97 -7.01 22.86
N ILE A 15 -12.70 -5.78 22.41
CA ILE A 15 -11.39 -5.13 22.57
C ILE A 15 -11.57 -3.73 23.16
N ARG A 16 -11.12 -3.60 24.42
CA ARG A 16 -10.96 -2.32 25.14
C ARG A 16 -9.80 -1.54 24.51
N ARG A 17 -10.09 -0.57 23.63
CA ARG A 17 -9.47 0.77 23.47
C ARG A 17 -9.82 1.36 22.09
N PRO A 18 -10.31 2.61 22.01
CA PRO A 18 -10.63 3.24 20.74
C PRO A 18 -9.36 3.90 20.19
N PHE A 19 -8.55 3.14 19.45
CA PHE A 19 -7.76 3.78 18.39
C PHE A 19 -8.68 3.79 17.17
N VAL A 20 -9.23 4.96 16.87
CA VAL A 20 -10.01 5.17 15.65
C VAL A 20 -9.03 5.10 14.50
N LEU A 21 -8.82 3.90 13.96
CA LEU A 21 -8.20 3.71 12.66
C LEU A 21 -9.07 4.46 11.63
N PRO A 22 -8.49 5.19 10.68
CA PRO A 22 -9.22 5.56 9.47
C PRO A 22 -9.81 4.26 8.90
N CYS A 23 -11.12 4.23 8.62
CA CYS A 23 -11.89 3.06 8.17
C CYS A 23 -11.52 2.52 6.77
N TRP A 24 -10.28 2.68 6.35
CA TRP A 24 -9.81 2.53 4.99
C TRP A 24 -9.36 1.09 4.79
N MET A 25 -10.12 0.31 4.01
CA MET A 25 -9.85 -1.09 3.67
C MET A 25 -9.42 -1.99 4.85
N THR A 26 -10.01 -1.76 6.03
CA THR A 26 -9.60 -2.45 7.25
C THR A 26 -9.67 -3.96 7.10
N ASN A 27 -10.66 -4.53 6.40
CA ASN A 27 -10.76 -6.00 6.27
C ASN A 27 -9.67 -6.62 5.36
N PRO A 28 -9.48 -6.18 4.10
CA PRO A 28 -8.42 -6.74 3.24
C PRO A 28 -7.01 -6.52 3.80
N LEU A 29 -6.71 -5.32 4.33
CA LEU A 29 -5.39 -5.04 4.90
C LEU A 29 -5.18 -5.78 6.23
N HIS A 30 -6.21 -5.91 7.06
CA HIS A 30 -6.11 -6.67 8.31
C HIS A 30 -5.79 -8.15 8.06
N SER A 31 -6.36 -8.72 7.01
CA SER A 31 -6.08 -10.10 6.61
C SER A 31 -4.59 -10.32 6.32
N LEU A 32 -3.90 -9.32 5.77
CA LEU A 32 -2.45 -9.40 5.49
C LEU A 32 -1.58 -9.36 6.76
N PHE A 33 -2.09 -8.85 7.88
CA PHE A 33 -1.38 -8.85 9.16
C PHE A 33 -1.54 -10.16 9.93
N ILE A 34 -2.55 -10.97 9.57
CA ILE A 34 -2.84 -12.25 10.22
C ILE A 34 -2.32 -13.41 9.37
N GLU A 35 -2.42 -13.29 8.06
CA GLU A 35 -2.15 -14.36 7.10
C GLU A 35 -1.21 -13.88 6.00
N ASP A 36 -0.33 -14.78 5.54
CA ASP A 36 0.65 -14.54 4.49
C ASP A 36 -0.03 -14.56 3.11
N ARG A 37 -0.58 -13.42 2.68
CA ARG A 37 -1.41 -13.33 1.46
C ARG A 37 -0.90 -12.28 0.47
N VAL A 38 -1.37 -12.37 -0.77
CA VAL A 38 -1.13 -11.36 -1.81
C VAL A 38 -2.44 -10.62 -2.09
N LEU A 39 -2.40 -9.30 -1.93
CA LEU A 39 -3.52 -8.40 -2.22
C LEU A 39 -3.16 -7.50 -3.40
N PHE A 40 -3.89 -7.63 -4.50
CA PHE A 40 -3.90 -6.67 -5.60
C PHE A 40 -5.02 -5.67 -5.42
N ILE A 41 -4.72 -4.38 -5.62
CA ILE A 41 -5.67 -3.28 -5.43
C ILE A 41 -5.62 -2.38 -6.65
N HIS A 42 -6.78 -2.10 -7.23
CA HIS A 42 -6.91 -0.99 -8.16
C HIS A 42 -6.93 0.33 -7.39
N THR A 43 -6.03 1.25 -7.73
CA THR A 43 -5.91 2.61 -7.18
C THR A 43 -6.26 3.64 -8.27
N PRO A 44 -7.54 3.97 -8.45
CA PRO A 44 -7.96 4.98 -9.42
C PRO A 44 -7.35 6.34 -9.10
N GLN A 45 -6.88 7.06 -10.13
CA GLN A 45 -6.26 8.39 -9.96
C GLN A 45 -7.28 9.52 -9.78
N ASP A 46 -8.56 9.27 -10.04
CA ASP A 46 -9.67 10.23 -9.92
C ASP A 46 -10.24 10.33 -8.50
N LEU A 47 -9.69 9.56 -7.54
CA LEU A 47 -10.10 9.65 -6.15
C LEU A 47 -9.62 10.97 -5.51
N PRO A 48 -10.42 11.57 -4.60
CA PRO A 48 -10.11 12.86 -3.99
C PRO A 48 -8.96 12.83 -2.98
N GLU A 49 -8.41 11.66 -2.68
CA GLU A 49 -7.26 11.47 -1.82
C GLU A 49 -6.33 10.45 -2.44
N ASP A 50 -5.03 10.61 -2.18
CA ASP A 50 -4.03 9.64 -2.61
C ASP A 50 -4.16 8.33 -1.82
N VAL A 51 -4.88 7.38 -2.41
CA VAL A 51 -5.15 6.07 -1.81
C VAL A 51 -3.88 5.24 -1.66
N GLU A 52 -2.93 5.32 -2.60
CA GLU A 52 -1.65 4.61 -2.50
C GLU A 52 -0.88 5.09 -1.27
N ALA A 53 -0.77 6.40 -1.08
CA ALA A 53 -0.13 7.00 0.09
C ALA A 53 -0.85 6.65 1.40
N ALA A 54 -2.18 6.65 1.41
CA ALA A 54 -2.97 6.28 2.57
C ALA A 54 -2.73 4.81 2.99
N ILE A 55 -2.67 3.88 2.02
CA ILE A 55 -2.35 2.46 2.28
C ILE A 55 -0.95 2.31 2.88
N ILE A 56 0.05 3.00 2.31
CA ILE A 56 1.42 2.95 2.80
C ILE A 56 1.50 3.49 4.23
N ASN A 57 0.85 4.62 4.51
CA ASN A 57 0.80 5.21 5.85
C ASN A 57 0.11 4.30 6.87
N GLU A 58 -0.99 3.65 6.49
CA GLU A 58 -1.68 2.67 7.34
C GLU A 58 -0.76 1.50 7.72
N ILE A 59 -0.07 0.93 6.74
CA ILE A 59 0.80 -0.23 6.96
C ILE A 59 2.06 0.15 7.74
N ALA A 60 2.80 1.15 7.25
CA ALA A 60 4.15 1.42 7.71
C ALA A 60 4.21 2.45 8.84
N VAL A 61 3.34 3.46 8.85
CA VAL A 61 3.39 4.55 9.85
C VAL A 61 2.51 4.24 11.05
N PHE A 62 1.23 3.93 10.82
CA PHE A 62 0.27 3.70 11.90
C PHE A 62 0.44 2.33 12.55
N ASN A 63 0.49 1.25 11.75
CA ASN A 63 0.71 -0.10 12.28
C ASN A 63 2.19 -0.40 12.59
N ARG A 64 3.12 0.47 12.16
CA ARG A 64 4.58 0.29 12.34
C ARG A 64 5.08 -1.07 11.84
N THR A 65 4.49 -1.55 10.75
CA THR A 65 4.87 -2.83 10.16
C THR A 65 6.15 -2.66 9.35
N LYS A 66 7.14 -3.54 9.57
CA LYS A 66 8.37 -3.56 8.78
C LYS A 66 8.05 -3.82 7.33
N THR A 67 8.23 -2.79 6.51
CA THR A 67 7.73 -2.75 5.14
C THR A 67 8.84 -2.39 4.19
N ILE A 68 8.93 -3.12 3.09
CA ILE A 68 9.70 -2.70 1.90
C ILE A 68 8.72 -2.29 0.81
N MET A 69 8.93 -1.12 0.25
CA MET A 69 8.16 -0.59 -0.86
C MET A 69 9.04 -0.52 -2.10
N TYR A 70 8.54 -1.06 -3.21
CA TYR A 70 9.11 -0.90 -4.54
C TYR A 70 8.30 0.17 -5.27
N SER A 71 8.87 1.36 -5.40
CA SER A 71 8.26 2.47 -6.13
C SER A 71 8.69 2.43 -7.59
N GLN A 72 7.76 2.07 -8.50
CA GLN A 72 8.07 1.93 -9.93
C GLN A 72 7.72 3.18 -10.76
N CYS A 73 7.09 4.19 -10.14
CA CYS A 73 6.65 5.40 -10.83
C CYS A 73 7.35 6.67 -10.36
N GLU A 74 7.84 6.71 -9.13
CA GLU A 74 8.33 7.93 -8.50
C GLU A 74 9.56 7.67 -7.62
N GLY A 75 10.46 8.65 -7.56
CA GLY A 75 11.64 8.58 -6.71
C GLY A 75 11.29 8.58 -5.22
N GLY A 76 12.15 8.03 -4.36
CA GLY A 76 11.87 7.89 -2.93
C GLY A 76 11.54 9.21 -2.23
N VAL A 77 12.14 10.32 -2.66
CA VAL A 77 11.81 11.66 -2.13
C VAL A 77 10.38 12.08 -2.48
N ALA A 78 9.89 11.73 -3.67
CA ALA A 78 8.52 12.03 -4.08
C ALA A 78 7.52 11.19 -3.28
N VAL A 79 7.80 9.90 -3.07
CA VAL A 79 7.03 9.02 -2.18
C VAL A 79 6.90 9.66 -0.79
N ILE A 80 8.02 10.02 -0.17
CA ILE A 80 8.02 10.58 1.19
C ILE A 80 7.20 11.89 1.25
N LYS A 81 7.34 12.78 0.26
CA LYS A 81 6.51 13.98 0.19
C LYS A 81 5.02 13.63 0.13
N ARG A 82 4.64 12.68 -0.71
CA ARG A 82 3.25 12.21 -0.88
C ARG A 82 2.66 11.66 0.42
N LEU A 83 3.43 10.84 1.15
CA LEU A 83 3.06 10.35 2.48
C LEU A 83 2.88 11.51 3.47
N MET A 84 3.75 12.52 3.44
CA MET A 84 3.64 13.71 4.28
C MET A 84 2.41 14.55 3.96
N VAL A 85 2.07 14.73 2.67
CA VAL A 85 0.84 15.42 2.22
C VAL A 85 -0.36 14.73 2.85
N GLN A 86 -0.43 13.42 2.69
CA GLN A 86 -1.56 12.60 3.15
C GLN A 86 -1.72 12.64 4.68
N LEU A 87 -0.62 12.54 5.44
CA LEU A 87 -0.68 12.60 6.91
C LEU A 87 -1.03 13.99 7.45
N SER A 88 -0.43 15.03 6.88
CA SER A 88 -0.56 16.40 7.40
C SER A 88 -1.83 17.10 6.92
N LYS A 89 -2.41 16.64 5.80
CA LYS A 89 -3.46 17.31 5.04
C LYS A 89 -3.08 18.74 4.60
N VAL A 90 -1.79 18.96 4.37
CA VAL A 90 -1.24 20.21 3.87
C VAL A 90 -0.87 19.97 2.41
N GLU A 91 -1.55 20.63 1.48
CA GLU A 91 -1.35 20.41 0.04
C GLU A 91 -0.13 21.19 -0.52
N ASP A 92 0.18 22.36 0.07
CA ASP A 92 1.16 23.30 -0.46
C ASP A 92 2.49 23.30 0.34
N PHE A 93 3.39 22.38 -0.02
CA PHE A 93 4.75 22.30 0.55
C PHE A 93 5.70 23.38 0.05
N ALA A 94 5.40 24.00 -1.08
CA ALA A 94 6.31 24.90 -1.78
C ALA A 94 6.23 26.37 -1.32
N GLN A 95 5.36 26.70 -0.36
CA GLN A 95 5.23 28.07 0.11
C GLN A 95 6.37 28.44 1.07
N SER A 96 7.05 29.53 0.74
CA SER A 96 8.28 30.02 1.39
C SER A 96 8.17 30.37 2.88
N ASN A 97 6.99 30.29 3.49
CA ASN A 97 6.74 30.65 4.89
C ASN A 97 6.01 29.56 5.71
N MET A 98 6.26 28.28 5.41
CA MET A 98 5.67 27.15 6.14
C MET A 98 5.97 27.18 7.65
N GLN A 99 7.08 27.78 8.09
CA GLN A 99 7.41 27.96 9.52
C GLN A 99 6.47 28.91 10.27
N LEU A 100 5.78 29.80 9.55
CA LEU A 100 4.84 30.77 10.10
C LEU A 100 3.38 30.33 9.96
N SER A 101 3.13 29.20 9.29
CA SER A 101 1.77 28.70 9.10
C SER A 101 1.25 27.99 10.35
N LYS A 102 -0.07 28.05 10.57
CA LYS A 102 -0.75 27.28 11.63
C LYS A 102 -0.59 25.75 11.43
N ASP A 103 -0.19 25.34 10.24
CA ASP A 103 -0.03 23.95 9.83
C ASP A 103 1.38 23.38 10.05
N PHE A 104 2.35 24.23 10.45
CA PHE A 104 3.73 23.81 10.72
C PHE A 104 3.84 22.67 11.75
N LYS A 105 2.97 22.70 12.78
CA LYS A 105 2.92 21.62 13.78
C LYS A 105 2.50 20.29 13.16
N ARG A 106 1.43 20.27 12.36
CA ARG A 106 0.95 19.04 11.69
C ARG A 106 1.99 18.49 10.73
N PHE A 107 2.70 19.38 10.06
CA PHE A 107 3.82 19.02 9.19
C PHE A 107 4.97 18.37 9.97
N THR A 108 5.48 19.04 11.00
CA THR A 108 6.59 18.50 11.81
C THR A 108 6.24 17.17 12.49
N ASP A 109 4.98 17.00 12.91
CA ASP A 109 4.48 15.73 13.44
C ASP A 109 4.47 14.64 12.36
N SER A 110 4.10 14.97 11.11
CA SER A 110 4.12 14.03 9.98
C SER A 110 5.53 13.60 9.60
N VAL A 111 6.49 14.54 9.58
CA VAL A 111 7.92 14.24 9.37
C VAL A 111 8.41 13.24 10.42
N LYS A 112 8.15 13.52 11.71
CA LYS A 112 8.56 12.63 12.80
C LYS A 112 7.89 11.26 12.74
N ALA A 113 6.66 11.19 12.25
CA ALA A 113 5.93 9.94 12.09
C ALA A 113 6.59 9.08 10.99
N ILE A 114 6.90 9.67 9.85
CA ILE A 114 7.55 8.99 8.72
C ILE A 114 8.99 8.60 9.05
N GLU A 115 9.76 9.48 9.72
CA GLU A 115 11.13 9.17 10.16
C GLU A 115 11.19 7.93 11.07
N LYS A 116 10.14 7.71 11.87
CA LYS A 116 10.03 6.56 12.77
C LYS A 116 9.39 5.33 12.11
N ALA A 117 8.87 5.47 10.89
CA ALA A 117 8.23 4.37 10.19
C ALA A 117 9.29 3.36 9.74
N PRO A 118 9.12 2.05 10.02
CA PRO A 118 10.02 1.01 9.52
C PRO A 118 9.74 0.71 8.04
N LEU A 119 9.90 1.73 7.19
CA LEU A 119 9.68 1.71 5.75
C LEU A 119 11.02 1.83 5.01
N TYR A 120 11.33 0.84 4.18
CA TYR A 120 12.42 0.93 3.21
C TYR A 120 11.85 1.15 1.81
N ILE A 121 12.36 2.14 1.08
CA ILE A 121 11.90 2.46 -0.27
C ILE A 121 12.99 2.11 -1.27
N ASN A 122 12.66 1.26 -2.23
CA ASN A 122 13.45 0.98 -3.42
C ASN A 122 12.75 1.61 -4.62
N ASP A 123 13.35 2.67 -5.16
CA ASP A 123 12.85 3.44 -6.30
C ASP A 123 13.58 3.12 -7.60
N ARG A 124 14.30 2.00 -7.66
CA ARG A 124 14.89 1.51 -8.89
C ARG A 124 13.80 1.00 -9.82
N GLN A 125 13.93 1.35 -11.09
CA GLN A 125 13.11 0.77 -12.14
C GLN A 125 13.53 -0.68 -12.39
N LEU A 126 12.65 -1.62 -12.09
CA LEU A 126 12.95 -3.06 -12.19
C LEU A 126 12.09 -3.71 -13.28
N SER A 127 12.63 -4.74 -13.92
CA SER A 127 11.82 -5.75 -14.60
C SER A 127 11.16 -6.69 -13.58
N VAL A 128 10.19 -7.46 -14.03
CA VAL A 128 9.52 -8.48 -13.21
C VAL A 128 10.51 -9.48 -12.60
N ALA A 129 11.52 -9.91 -13.38
CA ALA A 129 12.53 -10.87 -12.91
C ALA A 129 13.44 -10.25 -11.83
N GLU A 130 13.97 -9.05 -12.09
CA GLU A 130 14.83 -8.33 -11.14
C GLU A 130 14.10 -8.03 -9.83
N LEU A 131 12.81 -7.66 -9.90
CA LEU A 131 11.96 -7.45 -8.73
C LEU A 131 11.85 -8.71 -7.88
N VAL A 132 11.51 -9.84 -8.51
CA VAL A 132 11.34 -11.14 -7.80
C VAL A 132 12.65 -11.57 -7.13
N ASP A 133 13.78 -11.46 -7.84
CA ASP A 133 15.08 -11.83 -7.29
C ASP A 133 15.49 -10.89 -6.14
N ASN A 134 15.23 -9.59 -6.27
CA ASN A 134 15.51 -8.64 -5.21
C ASN A 134 14.64 -8.91 -3.96
N ILE A 135 13.35 -9.17 -4.14
CA ILE A 135 12.45 -9.55 -3.04
C ILE A 135 13.01 -10.76 -2.32
N LYS A 136 13.31 -11.85 -3.05
CA LYS A 136 13.88 -13.09 -2.48
C LYS A 136 15.13 -12.81 -1.66
N GLN A 137 16.07 -12.03 -2.19
CA GLN A 137 17.30 -11.67 -1.47
C GLN A 137 16.98 -10.91 -0.17
N VAL A 138 16.10 -9.91 -0.23
CA VAL A 138 15.77 -9.09 0.94
C VAL A 138 15.06 -9.90 2.01
N VAL A 139 14.04 -10.70 1.65
CA VAL A 139 13.24 -11.45 2.64
C VAL A 139 13.97 -12.67 3.20
N SER A 140 14.90 -13.27 2.44
CA SER A 140 15.73 -14.39 2.92
C SER A 140 16.92 -13.94 3.78
N SER A 141 17.38 -12.69 3.66
CA SER A 141 18.62 -12.19 4.30
C SER A 141 18.61 -12.10 5.83
N THR A 142 17.49 -12.42 6.50
CA THR A 142 17.36 -12.23 7.95
C THR A 142 17.14 -13.55 8.68
N GLU A 143 18.20 -14.05 9.32
CA GLU A 143 18.13 -15.20 10.25
C GLU A 143 17.26 -14.88 11.48
N ASN A 144 17.12 -13.61 11.84
CA ASN A 144 16.26 -13.16 12.93
C ASN A 144 14.87 -12.78 12.44
N GLU A 145 13.86 -13.57 12.81
CA GLU A 145 12.45 -13.33 12.47
C GLU A 145 11.95 -11.93 12.89
N ARG A 146 12.44 -11.38 14.01
CA ARG A 146 12.08 -10.02 14.45
C ARG A 146 12.66 -8.92 13.54
N LYS A 147 13.64 -9.25 12.71
CA LYS A 147 14.25 -8.33 11.74
C LYS A 147 13.66 -8.45 10.33
N ARG A 148 12.89 -9.51 10.05
CA ARG A 148 12.27 -9.73 8.73
C ARG A 148 11.23 -8.67 8.39
N TYR A 149 11.15 -8.36 7.11
CA TYR A 149 10.04 -7.60 6.56
C TYR A 149 8.78 -8.46 6.61
N ARG A 150 7.67 -7.85 7.03
CA ARG A 150 6.36 -8.51 7.13
C ARG A 150 5.49 -8.22 5.92
N ILE A 151 5.66 -7.04 5.31
CA ILE A 151 4.91 -6.63 4.14
C ILE A 151 5.85 -6.10 3.06
N VAL A 152 5.57 -6.51 1.82
CA VAL A 152 6.16 -5.95 0.60
C VAL A 152 5.08 -5.20 -0.15
N ILE A 153 5.32 -3.92 -0.45
CA ILE A 153 4.45 -3.09 -1.28
C ILE A 153 5.10 -2.95 -2.66
N ILE A 154 4.34 -3.17 -3.73
CA ILE A 154 4.74 -2.84 -5.09
C ILE A 154 3.80 -1.74 -5.59
N ASP A 155 4.33 -0.53 -5.69
CA ASP A 155 3.60 0.65 -6.15
C ASP A 155 3.60 0.72 -7.68
N ASP A 156 2.39 0.65 -8.22
CA ASP A 156 2.05 0.48 -9.63
C ASP A 156 2.87 -0.59 -10.37
N PHE A 157 2.53 -1.87 -10.15
CA PHE A 157 3.25 -2.98 -10.79
C PHE A 157 3.18 -2.97 -12.33
N MET A 158 2.21 -2.25 -12.91
CA MET A 158 2.10 -2.07 -14.36
C MET A 158 3.26 -1.27 -14.95
N SER A 159 3.95 -0.49 -14.12
CA SER A 159 5.12 0.28 -14.51
C SER A 159 6.40 -0.56 -14.53
N LEU A 160 6.39 -1.83 -14.10
CA LEU A 160 7.56 -2.72 -14.22
C LEU A 160 7.98 -2.88 -15.69
N LYS A 161 9.30 -2.90 -15.91
CA LYS A 161 9.86 -3.04 -17.26
C LYS A 161 9.39 -4.35 -17.89
N GLY A 162 8.74 -4.22 -19.05
CA GLY A 162 8.25 -5.36 -19.84
C GLY A 162 6.80 -5.76 -19.56
N MET A 163 6.11 -5.14 -18.59
CA MET A 163 4.68 -5.40 -18.32
C MET A 163 3.75 -4.82 -19.39
N ILE A 164 4.19 -3.75 -20.05
CA ILE A 164 3.50 -3.14 -21.18
C ILE A 164 4.48 -3.12 -22.36
N GLN A 165 4.11 -3.78 -23.44
CA GLN A 165 4.87 -3.80 -24.68
C GLN A 165 4.01 -3.19 -25.77
N THR A 166 4.52 -2.15 -26.44
CA THR A 166 3.79 -1.45 -27.52
C THR A 166 2.35 -1.02 -27.13
N GLY A 167 2.13 -0.61 -25.87
CA GLY A 167 0.81 -0.22 -25.35
C GLY A 167 -0.13 -1.38 -24.97
N ILE A 168 0.29 -2.63 -25.16
CA ILE A 168 -0.47 -3.83 -24.81
C ILE A 168 0.04 -4.40 -23.49
N ILE A 169 -0.89 -4.73 -22.60
CA ILE A 169 -0.59 -5.38 -21.31
C ILE A 169 -0.21 -6.83 -21.55
N ASP A 170 0.96 -7.25 -21.05
CA ASP A 170 1.35 -8.65 -21.01
C ASP A 170 0.63 -9.37 -19.86
N ARG A 171 -0.56 -9.88 -20.15
CA ARG A 171 -1.40 -10.62 -19.20
C ARG A 171 -0.75 -11.92 -18.72
N ALA A 172 0.12 -12.52 -19.53
CA ALA A 172 0.84 -13.75 -19.16
C ALA A 172 1.92 -13.43 -18.11
N ALA A 173 2.69 -12.35 -18.32
CA ALA A 173 3.63 -11.85 -17.33
C ALA A 173 2.94 -11.45 -16.03
N ALA A 174 1.80 -10.74 -16.10
CA ALA A 174 1.02 -10.39 -14.91
C ALA A 174 0.56 -11.63 -14.13
N SER A 175 0.00 -12.62 -14.82
CA SER A 175 -0.47 -13.87 -14.20
C SER A 175 0.68 -14.68 -13.59
N LYS A 176 1.83 -14.73 -14.27
CA LYS A 176 3.05 -15.37 -13.75
C LYS A 176 3.58 -14.65 -12.50
N LEU A 177 3.59 -13.33 -12.49
CA LEU A 177 3.96 -12.53 -11.33
C LEU A 177 3.04 -12.83 -10.15
N LYS A 178 1.71 -12.83 -10.35
CA LYS A 178 0.73 -13.21 -9.32
C LYS A 178 1.02 -14.59 -8.72
N GLY A 179 1.26 -15.60 -9.55
CA GLY A 179 1.62 -16.95 -9.07
C GLY A 179 2.93 -16.97 -8.29
N THR A 180 3.94 -16.25 -8.78
CA THR A 180 5.26 -16.15 -8.13
C THR A 180 5.16 -15.49 -6.76
N LEU A 181 4.46 -14.36 -6.66
CA LEU A 181 4.28 -13.64 -5.39
C LEU A 181 3.53 -14.49 -4.37
N LYS A 182 2.53 -15.28 -4.80
CA LYS A 182 1.82 -16.21 -3.91
C LYS A 182 2.78 -17.25 -3.31
N LEU A 183 3.66 -17.83 -4.13
CA LEU A 183 4.66 -18.79 -3.64
C LEU A 183 5.62 -18.13 -2.65
N LEU A 184 6.12 -16.92 -2.96
CA LEU A 184 6.99 -16.16 -2.07
C LEU A 184 6.32 -15.82 -0.73
N ALA A 185 5.02 -15.51 -0.76
CA ALA A 185 4.27 -15.15 0.43
C ALA A 185 4.30 -16.29 1.45
N THR A 186 4.00 -17.50 0.99
CA THR A 186 4.02 -18.72 1.81
C THR A 186 5.45 -19.14 2.18
N GLU A 187 6.40 -19.10 1.23
CA GLU A 187 7.78 -19.55 1.45
C GLU A 187 8.50 -18.71 2.52
N PHE A 188 8.27 -17.40 2.53
CA PHE A 188 8.98 -16.46 3.39
C PHE A 188 8.13 -15.87 4.52
N SER A 189 6.89 -16.31 4.67
CA SER A 189 5.89 -15.76 5.61
C SER A 189 5.82 -14.24 5.57
N VAL A 190 5.54 -13.73 4.37
CA VAL A 190 5.48 -12.31 4.05
C VAL A 190 4.21 -12.00 3.26
N SER A 191 3.57 -10.89 3.57
CA SER A 191 2.38 -10.43 2.84
C SER A 191 2.74 -9.42 1.76
N PHE A 192 1.95 -9.41 0.69
CA PHE A 192 2.18 -8.51 -0.46
C PHE A 192 0.99 -7.60 -0.69
N VAL A 193 1.27 -6.32 -0.94
CA VAL A 193 0.30 -5.34 -1.42
C VAL A 193 0.76 -4.83 -2.77
N ILE A 194 -0.04 -5.10 -3.80
CA ILE A 194 0.28 -4.80 -5.19
C ILE A 194 -0.73 -3.79 -5.70
N MET A 195 -0.27 -2.55 -5.90
CA MET A 195 -1.14 -1.45 -6.34
C MET A 195 -1.09 -1.33 -7.86
N SER A 196 -2.21 -0.91 -8.46
CA SER A 196 -2.32 -0.73 -9.90
C SER A 196 -3.25 0.41 -10.27
N ARG A 197 -2.74 1.32 -11.09
CA ARG A 197 -3.52 2.42 -11.66
C ARG A 197 -4.43 1.98 -12.80
N LYS A 198 -4.19 0.77 -13.34
CA LYS A 198 -5.05 0.15 -14.36
C LYS A 198 -6.10 -0.75 -13.69
N PRO A 199 -7.33 -0.82 -14.22
CA PRO A 199 -8.34 -1.74 -13.71
C PRO A 199 -7.84 -3.19 -13.74
N LEU A 200 -7.99 -3.91 -12.62
CA LEU A 200 -7.44 -5.27 -12.50
C LEU A 200 -8.04 -6.26 -13.52
N LYS A 201 -9.28 -6.02 -14.01
CA LYS A 201 -9.92 -6.83 -15.06
C LYS A 201 -9.22 -6.72 -16.41
N GLU A 202 -8.57 -5.59 -16.68
CA GLU A 202 -7.81 -5.41 -17.92
C GLU A 202 -6.48 -6.16 -17.87
N THR A 203 -5.94 -6.31 -16.66
CA THR A 203 -4.63 -6.89 -16.38
C THR A 203 -4.65 -8.40 -16.16
N PHE A 204 -5.69 -8.91 -15.49
CA PHE A 204 -5.81 -10.34 -15.17
C PHE A 204 -7.03 -10.96 -15.87
N PRO A 205 -6.93 -12.18 -16.41
CA PRO A 205 -8.05 -12.89 -17.02
C PRO A 205 -9.00 -13.44 -15.93
N ILE A 206 -9.76 -12.57 -15.29
CA ILE A 206 -10.64 -12.91 -14.15
C ILE A 206 -12.06 -12.43 -14.43
N ASN A 207 -13.03 -13.31 -14.20
CA ASN A 207 -14.45 -13.05 -14.49
C ASN A 207 -15.15 -12.16 -13.45
N ALA A 208 -14.69 -12.18 -12.19
CA ALA A 208 -15.26 -11.39 -11.11
C ALA A 208 -14.17 -10.90 -10.15
N LEU A 209 -14.22 -9.61 -9.81
CA LEU A 209 -13.34 -9.00 -8.81
C LEU A 209 -14.10 -8.81 -7.50
N GLN A 210 -13.37 -8.96 -6.40
CA GLN A 210 -13.88 -8.59 -5.08
C GLN A 210 -13.91 -7.06 -4.99
N LYS A 211 -14.87 -6.54 -4.23
CA LYS A 211 -15.02 -5.10 -3.99
C LYS A 211 -14.61 -4.79 -2.55
N ALA A 212 -13.78 -3.78 -2.38
CA ALA A 212 -13.53 -3.16 -1.08
C ALA A 212 -14.14 -1.76 -1.08
N PHE A 213 -14.72 -1.40 0.07
CA PHE A 213 -15.32 -0.09 0.28
C PHE A 213 -14.32 0.81 1.02
N VAL A 214 -14.16 2.02 0.52
CA VAL A 214 -13.24 3.02 1.06
C VAL A 214 -14.05 4.26 1.36
N THR A 215 -13.97 4.80 2.58
CA THR A 215 -14.65 6.04 2.93
C THR A 215 -13.67 7.19 2.94
N ILE A 216 -13.80 8.12 1.99
CA ILE A 216 -12.97 9.33 1.87
C ILE A 216 -13.85 10.55 2.18
N ASN A 217 -13.48 11.36 3.18
CA ASN A 217 -14.23 12.54 3.60
C ASN A 217 -15.74 12.27 3.84
N GLY A 218 -16.07 11.09 4.39
CA GLY A 218 -17.45 10.69 4.68
C GLY A 218 -18.25 10.20 3.46
N LYS A 219 -17.62 10.11 2.27
CA LYS A 219 -18.20 9.50 1.07
C LYS A 219 -17.60 8.12 0.84
N GLU A 220 -18.44 7.16 0.45
CA GLU A 220 -17.98 5.81 0.11
C GLU A 220 -17.60 5.70 -1.36
N TYR A 221 -16.48 5.02 -1.61
CA TYR A 221 -15.91 4.68 -2.89
C TYR A 221 -15.69 3.18 -2.96
N ILE A 222 -15.76 2.61 -4.16
CA ILE A 222 -15.55 1.19 -4.39
C ILE A 222 -14.21 1.03 -5.12
N VAL A 223 -13.30 0.26 -4.53
CA VAL A 223 -12.08 -0.18 -5.19
C VAL A 223 -12.17 -1.67 -5.49
N GLU A 224 -11.68 -2.07 -6.65
CA GLU A 224 -11.64 -3.47 -7.04
C GLU A 224 -10.35 -4.11 -6.53
N ILE A 225 -10.45 -5.31 -5.97
CA ILE A 225 -9.32 -6.04 -5.40
C ILE A 225 -9.29 -7.51 -5.85
N ILE A 226 -8.10 -8.10 -5.76
CA ILE A 226 -7.89 -9.56 -5.82
C ILE A 226 -7.10 -9.94 -4.59
N MET A 227 -7.68 -10.76 -3.72
CA MET A 227 -6.94 -11.40 -2.62
C MET A 227 -6.70 -12.86 -3.00
N THR A 228 -5.45 -13.31 -2.90
CA THR A 228 -5.14 -14.74 -3.09
C THR A 228 -5.43 -15.52 -1.82
N ASP A 229 -6.10 -16.66 -1.97
CA ASP A 229 -6.18 -17.69 -0.93
C ASP A 229 -4.82 -18.32 -0.65
#